data_AF-A0A9P7FTV6-F1
#
_entry.id   AF-A0A9P7FTV6-F1
#
_cell.length_a   1.000
_cell.length_b   1.000
_cell.length_c   1.000
_cell.angle_alpha   90.00
_cell.angle_beta   90.00
_cell.angle_gamma   90.00
#
_symmetry.space_group_name_H-M   'P 1'
#
loop_
_entity.id
_entity.type
_entity.pdbx_description
1 polymer ?
#
loop_
_entity_poly.entity_id
_entity_poly.type
_entity_poly.pdbx_seq_one_letter_code
_entity_poly.pdbx_strand_id
1 'polypeptide(L)'
;MSHNVLLSSGISPTEPSTDFTPEPLERTNVSSIDVVRPKSHSLAFVSSINKDEPVVTRRELWSYYLYYNGDNGVGPNGFSMTLFQSLAFTAGFDPVKGPGSSCSAADASGQCVVPWAGGTKAVSSVVLIANGVMTLIFTTIGSAADYGTFGRWLLFVITCICWAAQFASMSLTKPSRWPLAMALYMIGFISYGATLVFYAALFPRLARNTARARVIRERYESGEISQEDFEREESLEKNRISNISTVGKA
;
A
#
# COMPACT_ATOMS: atom_id res chain seq x y z
N MET A 1 39.30 41.62 -50.43
CA MET A 1 37.99 40.94 -50.34
C MET A 1 37.22 41.66 -49.23
N SER A 2 36.45 42.72 -49.50
CA SER A 2 35.23 42.77 -50.33
C SER A 2 34.18 41.80 -49.77
N HIS A 3 32.93 42.15 -49.45
CA HIS A 3 32.16 43.39 -49.54
C HIS A 3 30.82 43.14 -48.80
N ASN A 4 30.29 44.15 -48.10
CA ASN A 4 28.91 44.69 -48.15
C ASN A 4 27.64 43.80 -47.98
N VAL A 5 26.48 44.24 -47.45
CA VAL A 5 26.01 45.39 -46.62
C VAL A 5 24.45 45.38 -46.61
N LEU A 6 23.83 45.79 -45.48
CA LEU A 6 22.50 46.46 -45.27
C LEU A 6 21.17 45.72 -45.61
N LEU A 7 19.99 45.97 -44.99
CA LEU A 7 19.38 47.07 -44.18
C LEU A 7 18.53 46.47 -43.03
N SER A 8 18.37 47.03 -41.81
CA SER A 8 17.87 48.33 -41.32
C SER A 8 16.35 48.58 -41.46
N SER A 9 15.65 48.56 -40.31
CA SER A 9 14.49 49.40 -39.87
C SER A 9 13.80 48.63 -38.71
N GLY A 10 13.62 49.13 -37.49
CA GLY A 10 13.33 50.48 -37.04
C GLY A 10 11.82 50.71 -37.10
N ILE A 11 11.16 50.82 -35.92
CA ILE A 11 9.90 51.53 -35.61
C ILE A 11 9.01 50.75 -34.61
N SER A 12 8.93 51.28 -33.39
CA SER A 12 7.75 51.39 -32.51
C SER A 12 7.47 52.90 -32.38
N PRO A 13 6.30 53.44 -31.95
CA PRO A 13 5.02 52.87 -31.51
C PRO A 13 3.79 53.46 -32.25
N THR A 14 2.57 52.95 -32.02
CA THR A 14 1.31 53.75 -32.14
C THR A 14 0.14 53.01 -31.45
N GLU A 15 -0.55 53.71 -30.54
CA GLU A 15 -1.85 53.32 -29.96
C GLU A 15 -2.97 53.29 -31.02
N PRO A 16 -4.01 52.49 -30.80
CA PRO A 16 -5.36 52.88 -31.23
C PRO A 16 -6.35 52.92 -30.07
N SER A 17 -7.03 54.05 -29.98
CA SER A 17 -8.26 54.28 -29.22
C SER A 17 -9.44 53.53 -29.85
N THR A 18 -10.24 52.86 -29.02
CA THR A 18 -11.65 52.56 -29.36
C THR A 18 -12.52 52.66 -28.12
N ASP A 19 -13.28 53.74 -28.14
CA ASP A 19 -14.52 54.01 -27.44
C ASP A 19 -15.47 52.80 -27.46
N PHE A 20 -15.91 52.33 -26.29
CA PHE A 20 -16.99 51.37 -26.16
C PHE A 20 -17.93 51.84 -25.04
N THR A 21 -19.01 52.49 -25.45
CA THR A 21 -20.14 52.83 -24.60
C THR A 21 -20.92 51.56 -24.27
N PRO A 22 -21.23 51.26 -23.00
CA PRO A 22 -22.06 50.10 -22.67
C PRO A 22 -23.54 50.39 -22.93
N GLU A 23 -24.13 49.63 -23.84
CA GLU A 23 -25.58 49.58 -24.10
C GLU A 23 -26.31 48.97 -22.88
N PRO A 24 -27.51 49.45 -22.47
CA PRO A 24 -28.17 48.98 -21.26
C PRO A 24 -28.86 47.63 -21.52
N LEU A 25 -28.48 46.59 -20.76
CA LEU A 25 -29.15 45.29 -20.80
C LEU A 25 -30.58 45.40 -20.27
N GLU A 26 -31.52 45.13 -21.17
CA GLU A 26 -32.96 45.06 -20.96
C GLU A 26 -33.31 43.94 -19.95
N ARG A 27 -34.05 44.29 -18.90
CA ARG A 27 -34.37 43.41 -17.78
C ARG A 27 -35.54 42.49 -18.17
N THR A 28 -35.27 41.32 -18.74
CA THR A 28 -36.31 40.32 -19.01
C THR A 28 -36.60 39.49 -17.76
N ASN A 29 -37.81 39.64 -17.20
CA ASN A 29 -38.35 38.79 -16.15
C ASN A 29 -38.61 37.38 -16.71
N VAL A 30 -37.84 36.38 -16.25
CA VAL A 30 -38.17 34.96 -16.47
C VAL A 30 -38.56 34.35 -15.14
N SER A 31 -39.87 34.36 -14.89
CA SER A 31 -40.52 33.51 -13.91
C SER A 31 -40.34 32.04 -14.29
N SER A 32 -40.07 31.20 -13.28
CA SER A 32 -40.18 29.73 -13.27
C SER A 32 -39.30 28.95 -14.25
N ILE A 33 -38.07 28.65 -13.82
CA ILE A 33 -37.36 27.43 -14.23
C ILE A 33 -37.42 26.48 -13.03
N ASP A 34 -38.26 25.45 -13.13
CA ASP A 34 -38.21 24.31 -12.21
C ASP A 34 -36.85 23.62 -12.38
N VAL A 35 -35.98 23.81 -11.38
CA VAL A 35 -34.72 23.07 -11.28
C VAL A 35 -35.07 21.63 -10.91
N VAL A 36 -35.26 20.78 -11.93
CA VAL A 36 -35.24 19.33 -11.75
C VAL A 36 -33.84 18.94 -11.29
N ARG A 37 -33.71 18.79 -9.96
CA ARG A 37 -32.47 18.34 -9.31
C ARG A 37 -32.22 16.90 -9.73
N PRO A 38 -31.14 16.57 -10.47
CA PRO A 38 -30.87 15.19 -10.83
C PRO A 38 -30.58 14.41 -9.54
N LYS A 39 -31.34 13.34 -9.28
CA LYS A 39 -31.02 12.38 -8.23
C LYS A 39 -29.68 11.75 -8.59
N SER A 40 -28.60 12.22 -7.96
CA SER A 40 -27.36 11.47 -7.92
C SER A 40 -27.61 10.23 -7.07
N HIS A 41 -27.95 9.12 -7.72
CA HIS A 41 -27.64 7.81 -7.17
C HIS A 41 -26.12 7.69 -7.17
N SER A 42 -25.47 8.29 -6.17
CA SER A 42 -24.15 7.83 -5.78
C SER A 42 -24.33 6.40 -5.31
N LEU A 43 -24.01 5.45 -6.19
CA LEU A 43 -23.68 4.08 -5.83
C LEU A 43 -22.36 4.10 -5.03
N ALA A 44 -22.37 4.83 -3.91
CA ALA A 44 -21.51 4.46 -2.81
C ALA A 44 -22.05 3.11 -2.35
N PHE A 45 -21.22 2.08 -2.44
CA PHE A 45 -21.39 0.84 -1.70
C PHE A 45 -21.32 1.20 -0.21
N VAL A 46 -22.37 1.81 0.31
CA VAL A 46 -22.63 1.91 1.73
C VAL A 46 -22.99 0.49 2.10
N SER A 47 -21.97 -0.31 2.40
CA SER A 47 -22.12 -1.55 3.16
C SER A 47 -23.17 -1.25 4.24
N SER A 48 -24.33 -1.92 4.17
CA SER A 48 -25.50 -1.64 5.00
C SER A 48 -25.08 -1.20 6.41
N ILE A 49 -25.32 0.06 6.74
CA ILE A 49 -24.95 0.60 8.05
C ILE A 49 -25.85 -0.08 9.08
N ASN A 50 -25.37 -1.16 9.69
CA ASN A 50 -26.02 -1.74 10.84
C ASN A 50 -25.83 -0.79 12.02
N LYS A 51 -26.93 -0.19 12.49
CA LYS A 51 -26.92 0.70 13.66
C LYS A 51 -26.47 -0.04 14.94
N ASP A 52 -26.61 -1.36 14.95
CA ASP A 52 -26.32 -2.25 16.09
C ASP A 52 -24.91 -2.85 16.10
N GLU A 53 -23.96 -2.32 15.34
CA GLU A 53 -22.57 -2.76 15.51
C GLU A 53 -22.02 -2.39 16.91
N PRO A 54 -21.14 -3.18 17.52
CA PRO A 54 -20.58 -2.86 18.83
C PRO A 54 -19.65 -1.63 18.75
N VAL A 55 -19.66 -0.81 19.82
CA VAL A 55 -18.75 0.34 19.96
C VAL A 55 -17.32 -0.16 20.16
N VAL A 56 -16.38 0.40 19.40
CA VAL A 56 -14.95 0.09 19.53
C VAL A 56 -14.46 0.57 20.88
N THR A 57 -13.97 -0.37 21.68
CA THR A 57 -13.36 -0.11 22.98
C THR A 57 -11.94 0.45 22.83
N ARG A 58 -11.44 1.13 23.86
CA ARG A 58 -10.04 1.60 23.89
C ARG A 58 -9.04 0.46 23.72
N ARG A 59 -9.37 -0.75 24.22
CA ARG A 59 -8.49 -1.94 24.09
C ARG A 59 -8.41 -2.39 22.64
N GLU A 60 -9.53 -2.49 21.94
CA GLU A 60 -9.55 -2.84 20.50
C GLU A 60 -8.80 -1.81 19.66
N LEU A 61 -8.92 -0.52 19.99
CA LEU A 61 -8.20 0.55 19.30
C LEU A 61 -6.67 0.45 19.53
N TRP A 62 -6.23 0.20 20.76
CA TRP A 62 -4.82 -0.04 21.06
C TRP A 62 -4.28 -1.33 20.44
N SER A 63 -5.08 -2.40 20.41
CA SER A 63 -4.73 -3.63 19.71
C SER A 63 -4.54 -3.40 18.21
N TYR A 64 -5.39 -2.56 17.59
CA TYR A 64 -5.23 -2.16 16.19
C TYR A 64 -3.91 -1.40 15.97
N TYR A 65 -3.59 -0.41 16.81
CA TYR A 65 -2.32 0.34 16.71
C TYR A 65 -1.08 -0.54 16.93
N LEU A 66 -1.12 -1.42 17.93
CA LEU A 66 -0.02 -2.32 18.24
C LEU A 66 0.14 -3.40 17.17
N TYR A 67 -0.95 -3.84 16.53
CA TYR A 67 -0.90 -4.85 15.48
C TYR A 67 0.01 -4.40 14.33
N TYR A 68 -0.14 -3.17 13.83
CA TYR A 68 0.68 -2.68 12.72
C TYR A 68 2.19 -2.69 13.03
N ASN A 69 2.56 -2.29 14.24
CA ASN A 69 3.96 -2.27 14.68
C ASN A 69 4.47 -3.67 15.05
N GLY A 70 3.58 -4.54 15.54
CA GLY A 70 3.87 -5.93 15.92
C GLY A 70 3.85 -6.92 14.75
N ASP A 71 3.39 -6.51 13.57
CA ASP A 71 3.28 -7.37 12.37
C ASP A 71 4.63 -7.62 11.67
N ASN A 72 5.75 -7.54 12.40
CA ASN A 72 7.08 -8.04 11.99
C ASN A 72 7.64 -7.55 10.64
N GLY A 73 7.17 -6.41 10.13
CA GLY A 73 7.55 -5.90 8.80
C GLY A 73 9.04 -5.54 8.63
N VAL A 74 9.69 -5.06 9.70
CA VAL A 74 11.07 -4.52 9.60
C VAL A 74 12.12 -5.55 10.03
N GLY A 75 11.94 -6.22 11.16
CA GLY A 75 12.95 -7.13 11.72
C GLY A 75 12.91 -8.53 11.08
N PRO A 76 11.94 -9.38 11.44
CA PRO A 76 11.92 -10.77 10.98
C PRO A 76 11.76 -10.95 9.48
N ASN A 77 10.97 -10.09 8.81
CA ASN A 77 10.83 -10.14 7.35
C ASN A 77 12.16 -9.86 6.63
N GLY A 78 12.85 -8.78 7.00
CA GLY A 78 14.17 -8.43 6.46
C GLY A 78 15.25 -9.48 6.81
N PHE A 79 15.18 -10.04 8.02
CA PHE A 79 16.06 -11.14 8.44
C PHE A 79 15.88 -12.39 7.56
N SER A 80 14.64 -12.83 7.33
CA SER A 80 14.36 -14.04 6.53
C SER A 80 14.85 -13.92 5.08
N MET A 81 14.69 -12.73 4.48
CA MET A 81 15.22 -12.43 3.14
C MET A 81 16.75 -12.52 3.12
N THR A 82 17.41 -11.86 4.08
CA THR A 82 18.87 -11.83 4.18
C THR A 82 19.43 -13.23 4.43
N LEU A 83 18.77 -14.00 5.30
CA LEU A 83 19.15 -15.37 5.62
C LEU A 83 19.07 -16.28 4.40
N PHE A 84 17.97 -16.19 3.63
CA PHE A 84 17.84 -16.93 2.38
C PHE A 84 18.99 -16.63 1.41
N GLN A 85 19.29 -15.34 1.18
CA GLN A 85 20.39 -14.94 0.29
C GLN A 85 21.74 -15.46 0.79
N SER A 86 22.01 -15.33 2.09
CA SER A 86 23.24 -15.77 2.73
C SER A 86 23.44 -17.29 2.63
N LEU A 87 22.39 -18.08 2.92
CA LEU A 87 22.43 -19.54 2.81
C LEU A 87 22.59 -20.00 1.36
N ALA A 88 21.90 -19.35 0.41
CA ALA A 88 22.06 -19.65 -1.01
C ALA A 88 23.47 -19.32 -1.51
N PHE A 89 24.06 -18.20 -1.06
CA PHE A 89 25.42 -17.84 -1.39
C PHE A 89 26.45 -18.83 -0.82
N THR A 90 26.26 -19.25 0.43
CA THR A 90 27.19 -20.20 1.10
C THR A 90 27.04 -21.62 0.55
N ALA A 91 25.85 -21.99 0.06
CA ALA A 91 25.63 -23.26 -0.61
C ALA A 91 26.07 -23.27 -2.08
N GLY A 92 26.30 -22.09 -2.64
CA GLY A 92 26.74 -21.94 -4.01
C GLY A 92 28.22 -22.25 -4.19
N PHE A 93 28.62 -22.38 -5.45
CA PHE A 93 30.00 -22.54 -5.85
C PHE A 93 30.33 -21.65 -7.05
N ASP A 94 31.63 -21.48 -7.29
CA ASP A 94 32.13 -20.75 -8.45
C ASP A 94 32.08 -21.67 -9.69
N PRO A 95 31.28 -21.34 -10.72
CA PRO A 95 31.14 -22.18 -11.90
C PRO A 95 32.45 -22.36 -12.68
N VAL A 96 33.40 -21.42 -12.57
CA VAL A 96 34.70 -21.48 -13.26
C VAL A 96 35.62 -22.52 -12.61
N LYS A 97 35.51 -22.69 -11.28
CA LYS A 97 36.33 -23.64 -10.51
C LYS A 97 35.66 -24.99 -10.30
N GLY A 98 34.35 -25.04 -10.51
CA GLY A 98 33.55 -26.24 -10.40
C GLY A 98 33.00 -26.51 -8.98
N PRO A 99 32.22 -27.60 -8.85
CA PRO A 99 31.54 -27.94 -7.61
C PRO A 99 32.50 -28.16 -6.43
N GLY A 100 32.14 -27.63 -5.26
CA GLY A 100 32.96 -27.71 -4.04
C GLY A 100 33.88 -26.51 -3.82
N SER A 101 34.00 -25.61 -4.80
CA SER A 101 34.60 -24.29 -4.60
C SER A 101 33.69 -23.36 -3.78
N SER A 102 34.27 -22.41 -3.06
CA SER A 102 33.52 -21.38 -2.33
C SER A 102 33.34 -20.11 -3.16
N CYS A 103 32.14 -19.54 -3.14
CA CYS A 103 31.86 -18.24 -3.76
C CYS A 103 32.60 -17.06 -3.12
N SER A 104 33.16 -17.23 -1.91
CA SER A 104 33.92 -16.19 -1.20
C SER A 104 35.44 -16.45 -1.15
N ALA A 105 35.94 -17.38 -1.97
CA ALA A 105 37.38 -17.64 -2.03
C ALA A 105 38.14 -16.42 -2.59
N ALA A 106 39.40 -16.21 -2.16
CA ALA A 106 40.20 -15.06 -2.57
C ALA A 106 40.44 -14.99 -4.09
N ASP A 107 40.42 -16.14 -4.74
CA ASP A 107 40.60 -16.32 -6.18
C ASP A 107 39.26 -16.52 -6.91
N ALA A 108 38.11 -16.24 -6.28
CA ALA A 108 36.79 -16.44 -6.89
C ALA A 108 36.57 -15.53 -8.12
N SER A 109 35.90 -16.05 -9.13
CA SER A 109 35.58 -15.35 -10.38
C SER A 109 34.56 -14.22 -10.22
N GLY A 110 33.97 -14.08 -9.03
CA GLY A 110 32.85 -13.19 -8.74
C GLY A 110 31.48 -13.78 -9.12
N GLN A 111 31.46 -14.98 -9.71
CA GLN A 111 30.22 -15.70 -10.01
C GLN A 111 29.89 -16.70 -8.91
N CYS A 112 28.61 -16.83 -8.58
CA CYS A 112 28.12 -17.79 -7.60
C CYS A 112 26.83 -18.44 -8.10
N VAL A 113 26.87 -19.76 -8.25
CA VAL A 113 25.73 -20.55 -8.73
C VAL A 113 25.34 -21.61 -7.71
N VAL A 114 24.04 -21.91 -7.65
CA VAL A 114 23.48 -23.00 -6.85
C VAL A 114 22.88 -24.07 -7.74
N PRO A 115 22.84 -25.34 -7.30
CA PRO A 115 22.09 -26.38 -7.99
C PRO A 115 20.60 -26.02 -8.08
N TRP A 116 20.03 -26.01 -9.27
CA TRP A 116 18.64 -25.61 -9.51
C TRP A 116 18.03 -26.43 -10.64
N ALA A 117 16.92 -27.13 -10.35
CA ALA A 117 16.11 -27.86 -11.34
C ALA A 117 16.91 -28.75 -12.32
N GLY A 118 17.92 -29.48 -11.83
CA GLY A 118 18.76 -30.37 -12.65
C GLY A 118 19.96 -29.69 -13.33
N GLY A 119 20.12 -28.37 -13.18
CA GLY A 119 21.28 -27.61 -13.63
C GLY A 119 21.83 -26.71 -12.54
N THR A 120 22.44 -25.59 -12.93
CA THR A 120 22.92 -24.53 -12.03
C THR A 120 22.27 -23.20 -12.37
N LYS A 121 22.11 -22.34 -11.36
CA LYS A 121 21.55 -20.99 -11.56
C LYS A 121 22.25 -20.00 -10.64
N ALA A 122 22.47 -18.78 -11.13
CA ALA A 122 23.05 -17.71 -10.31
C ALA A 122 22.18 -17.44 -9.08
N VAL A 123 22.80 -17.22 -7.92
CA VAL A 123 22.09 -16.93 -6.66
C VAL A 123 21.14 -15.74 -6.82
N SER A 124 21.60 -14.66 -7.48
CA SER A 124 20.78 -13.49 -7.79
C SER A 124 19.55 -13.82 -8.62
N SER A 125 19.68 -14.73 -9.59
CA SER A 125 18.55 -15.19 -10.41
C SER A 125 17.54 -16.01 -9.61
N VAL A 126 17.99 -16.80 -8.63
CA VAL A 126 17.11 -17.57 -7.75
C VAL A 126 16.30 -16.65 -6.84
N VAL A 127 16.95 -15.61 -6.29
CA VAL A 127 16.27 -14.55 -5.52
C VAL A 127 15.25 -13.82 -6.38
N LEU A 128 15.60 -13.50 -7.63
CA LEU A 128 14.69 -12.84 -8.55
C LEU A 128 13.47 -13.71 -8.89
N ILE A 129 13.66 -15.03 -9.06
CA ILE A 129 12.54 -15.96 -9.24
C ILE A 129 11.63 -15.96 -8.02
N ALA A 130 12.19 -16.03 -6.81
CA ALA A 130 11.39 -16.00 -5.58
C ALA A 130 10.50 -14.75 -5.56
N ASN A 131 11.09 -13.57 -5.80
CA ASN A 131 10.37 -12.29 -5.86
C ASN A 131 9.31 -12.26 -6.97
N GLY A 132 9.65 -12.74 -8.17
CA GLY A 132 8.69 -12.80 -9.30
C GLY A 132 7.49 -13.71 -9.01
N VAL A 133 7.72 -14.88 -8.39
CA VAL A 133 6.62 -15.78 -7.99
C VAL A 133 5.75 -15.13 -6.93
N MET A 134 6.34 -14.46 -5.93
CA MET A 134 5.57 -13.73 -4.92
C MET A 134 4.71 -12.63 -5.57
N THR A 135 5.25 -11.85 -6.50
CA THR A 135 4.48 -10.84 -7.24
C THR A 135 3.30 -11.46 -7.97
N LEU A 136 3.50 -12.59 -8.67
CA LEU A 136 2.43 -13.27 -9.39
C LEU A 136 1.33 -13.77 -8.43
N ILE A 137 1.72 -14.30 -7.27
CA ILE A 137 0.79 -14.74 -6.24
C ILE A 137 0.00 -13.55 -5.69
N PHE A 138 0.65 -12.41 -5.39
CA PHE A 138 -0.05 -11.22 -4.91
C PHE A 138 -1.04 -10.68 -5.93
N THR A 139 -0.67 -10.60 -7.21
CA THR A 139 -1.56 -10.12 -8.26
C THR A 139 -2.79 -11.03 -8.43
N THR A 140 -2.59 -12.34 -8.36
CA THR A 140 -3.68 -13.32 -8.57
C THR A 140 -4.57 -13.47 -7.33
N ILE A 141 -3.98 -13.76 -6.16
CA ILE A 141 -4.72 -13.93 -4.90
C ILE A 141 -5.28 -12.60 -4.38
N GLY A 142 -4.56 -11.49 -4.58
CA GLY A 142 -5.04 -10.16 -4.18
C GLY A 142 -6.37 -9.81 -4.84
N SER A 143 -6.54 -10.15 -6.13
CA SER A 143 -7.83 -9.96 -6.84
C SER A 143 -8.95 -10.88 -6.32
N ALA A 144 -8.58 -12.03 -5.74
CA ALA A 144 -9.52 -12.97 -5.15
C ALA A 144 -9.87 -12.63 -3.69
N ALA A 145 -9.06 -11.79 -3.02
CA ALA A 145 -9.29 -11.38 -1.64
C ALA A 145 -10.59 -10.56 -1.46
N ASP A 146 -11.08 -9.93 -2.53
CA ASP A 146 -12.39 -9.27 -2.56
C ASP A 146 -13.57 -10.27 -2.47
N TYR A 147 -13.32 -11.56 -2.70
CA TYR A 147 -14.30 -12.65 -2.62
C TYR A 147 -14.10 -13.46 -1.34
N GLY A 148 -14.53 -12.94 -0.19
CA GLY A 148 -14.43 -13.69 1.06
C GLY A 148 -15.32 -13.17 2.17
N THR A 149 -16.35 -13.95 2.51
CA THR A 149 -17.13 -13.81 3.76
C THR A 149 -16.42 -14.41 4.99
N PHE A 150 -15.12 -14.73 4.88
CA PHE A 150 -14.26 -15.15 6.00
C PHE A 150 -13.72 -13.89 6.71
N GLY A 151 -14.24 -13.38 7.83
CA GLY A 151 -14.96 -14.03 8.91
C GLY A 151 -14.00 -14.23 10.08
N ARG A 152 -13.83 -13.21 10.94
CA ARG A 152 -13.10 -13.06 12.23
C ARG A 152 -11.75 -13.77 12.45
N TRP A 153 -11.57 -15.00 12.00
CA TRP A 153 -10.40 -15.87 12.16
C TRP A 153 -9.35 -15.72 11.05
N LEU A 154 -9.71 -15.18 9.89
CA LEU A 154 -8.81 -15.12 8.74
C LEU A 154 -7.52 -14.35 9.05
N LEU A 155 -7.64 -13.12 9.58
CA LEU A 155 -6.50 -12.31 9.99
C LEU A 155 -5.64 -13.06 11.01
N PHE A 156 -6.26 -13.65 12.03
CA PHE A 156 -5.55 -14.40 13.07
C PHE A 156 -4.74 -15.57 12.51
N VAL A 157 -5.35 -16.40 11.65
CA VAL A 157 -4.69 -17.57 11.04
C VAL A 157 -3.50 -17.13 10.18
N ILE A 158 -3.67 -16.09 9.36
CA ILE A 158 -2.59 -15.63 8.49
C ILE A 158 -1.46 -14.95 9.27
N THR A 159 -1.76 -14.24 10.36
CA THR A 159 -0.74 -13.73 11.31
C THR A 159 0.04 -14.89 11.93
N CYS A 160 -0.64 -15.96 12.36
CA CYS A 160 0.03 -17.14 12.93
C CYS A 160 0.96 -17.82 11.90
N ILE A 161 0.53 -17.95 10.64
CA ILE A 161 1.36 -18.49 9.56
C ILE A 161 2.58 -17.60 9.32
N CYS A 162 2.38 -16.28 9.26
CA CYS A 162 3.45 -15.30 9.09
C CYS A 162 4.52 -15.44 10.19
N TRP A 163 4.08 -15.44 11.46
CA TRP A 163 4.97 -15.61 12.60
C TRP A 163 5.69 -16.97 12.56
N ALA A 164 4.96 -18.05 12.33
CA ALA A 164 5.53 -19.39 12.27
C ALA A 164 6.63 -19.48 11.20
N ALA A 165 6.41 -18.94 10.00
CA ALA A 165 7.39 -18.96 8.93
C ALA A 165 8.64 -18.11 9.26
N GLN A 166 8.44 -16.92 9.83
CA GLN A 166 9.53 -16.02 10.19
C GLN A 166 10.39 -16.57 11.34
N PHE A 167 9.77 -17.09 12.41
CA PHE A 167 10.51 -17.71 13.51
C PHE A 167 11.13 -19.05 13.11
N ALA A 168 10.47 -19.85 12.27
CA ALA A 168 11.06 -21.07 11.73
C ALA A 168 12.33 -20.78 10.93
N SER A 169 12.38 -19.64 10.22
CA SER A 169 13.58 -19.22 9.47
C SER A 169 14.79 -19.07 10.39
N MET A 170 14.64 -18.63 11.65
CA MET A 170 15.74 -18.50 12.61
C MET A 170 16.42 -19.84 12.94
N SER A 171 15.75 -20.97 12.74
CA SER A 171 16.31 -22.31 12.96
C SER A 171 17.21 -22.79 11.81
N LEU A 172 17.26 -22.06 10.69
CA LEU A 172 18.00 -22.47 9.50
C LEU A 172 19.45 -21.96 9.57
N THR A 173 20.35 -22.84 9.98
CA THR A 173 21.79 -22.54 10.12
C THR A 173 22.68 -23.27 9.11
N LYS A 174 22.11 -24.20 8.32
CA LYS A 174 22.86 -25.04 7.38
C LYS A 174 22.69 -24.56 5.94
N PRO A 175 23.78 -24.37 5.15
CA PRO A 175 23.70 -23.93 3.76
C PRO A 175 22.84 -24.84 2.87
N SER A 176 22.87 -26.16 3.10
CA SER A 176 22.06 -27.12 2.34
C SER A 176 20.54 -26.90 2.46
N ARG A 177 20.09 -26.10 3.44
CA ARG A 177 18.68 -25.74 3.65
C ARG A 177 18.27 -24.44 2.94
N TRP A 178 19.08 -23.90 2.03
CA TRP A 178 18.72 -22.70 1.28
C TRP A 178 17.38 -22.80 0.52
N PRO A 179 16.93 -23.97 -0.04
CA PRO A 179 15.62 -24.05 -0.68
C PRO A 179 14.49 -23.91 0.34
N LEU A 180 14.69 -24.44 1.56
CA LEU A 180 13.73 -24.29 2.66
C LEU A 180 13.70 -22.84 3.15
N ALA A 181 14.85 -22.16 3.21
CA ALA A 181 14.92 -20.74 3.52
C ALA A 181 14.17 -19.89 2.49
N MET A 182 14.31 -20.21 1.19
CA MET A 182 13.53 -19.58 0.13
C MET A 182 12.02 -19.78 0.34
N ALA A 183 11.58 -21.01 0.62
CA ALA A 183 10.18 -21.31 0.83
C ALA A 183 9.59 -20.57 2.05
N LEU A 184 10.29 -20.57 3.18
CA LEU A 184 9.85 -19.85 4.39
C LEU A 184 9.83 -18.33 4.18
N TYR A 185 10.82 -17.79 3.46
CA TYR A 185 10.81 -16.38 3.06
C TYR A 185 9.58 -16.06 2.21
N MET A 186 9.27 -16.87 1.19
CA MET A 186 8.10 -16.65 0.35
C MET A 186 6.78 -16.73 1.15
N ILE A 187 6.62 -17.74 1.99
CA ILE A 187 5.43 -17.90 2.83
C ILE A 187 5.29 -16.71 3.78
N GLY A 188 6.38 -16.33 4.47
CA GLY A 188 6.41 -15.21 5.40
C GLY A 188 6.07 -13.89 4.73
N PHE A 189 6.64 -13.63 3.55
CA PHE A 189 6.41 -12.39 2.81
C PHE A 189 4.99 -12.32 2.24
N ILE A 190 4.46 -13.41 1.69
CA ILE A 190 3.09 -13.47 1.16
C ILE A 190 2.07 -13.29 2.28
N SER A 191 2.23 -14.03 3.38
CA SER A 191 1.33 -13.93 4.53
C SER A 191 1.39 -12.55 5.19
N TYR A 192 2.57 -11.93 5.26
CA TYR A 192 2.73 -10.55 5.72
C TYR A 192 2.05 -9.52 4.80
N GLY A 193 2.17 -9.64 3.47
CA GLY A 193 1.45 -8.75 2.57
C GLY A 193 -0.07 -8.88 2.74
N ALA A 194 -0.56 -10.10 2.94
CA ALA A 194 -1.97 -10.34 3.17
C ALA A 194 -2.46 -9.82 4.53
N THR A 195 -1.67 -9.93 5.61
CA THR A 195 -2.02 -9.32 6.91
C THR A 195 -2.19 -7.81 6.79
N LEU A 196 -1.32 -7.12 6.03
CA LEU A 196 -1.45 -5.68 5.79
C LEU A 196 -2.73 -5.31 5.03
N VAL A 197 -3.10 -6.07 3.99
CA VAL A 197 -4.33 -5.84 3.22
C VAL A 197 -5.56 -5.99 4.12
N PHE A 198 -5.64 -7.08 4.90
CA PHE A 198 -6.77 -7.30 5.81
C PHE A 198 -6.79 -6.30 6.96
N TYR A 199 -5.63 -5.92 7.50
CA TYR A 199 -5.51 -4.87 8.50
C TYR A 199 -6.07 -3.54 7.96
N ALA A 200 -5.67 -3.14 6.75
CA ALA A 200 -6.18 -1.94 6.09
C ALA A 200 -7.69 -2.02 5.82
N ALA A 201 -8.22 -3.18 5.44
CA ALA A 201 -9.65 -3.39 5.22
C ALA A 201 -10.49 -3.25 6.51
N LEU A 202 -9.91 -3.49 7.69
CA LEU A 202 -10.59 -3.28 8.97
C LEU A 202 -10.71 -1.80 9.36
N PHE A 203 -9.79 -0.96 8.88
CA PHE A 203 -9.70 0.46 9.24
C PHE A 203 -11.02 1.23 9.09
N PRO A 204 -11.73 1.19 7.94
CA PRO A 204 -12.94 1.98 7.77
C PRO A 204 -14.05 1.56 8.73
N ARG A 205 -14.15 0.26 9.04
CA ARG A 205 -15.14 -0.26 10.00
C ARG A 205 -14.82 0.15 11.43
N LEU A 206 -13.53 0.14 11.80
CA LEU A 206 -13.07 0.58 13.12
C LEU A 206 -13.33 2.08 13.33
N ALA A 207 -12.91 2.92 12.37
CA ALA A 207 -13.04 4.37 12.46
C ALA A 207 -14.51 4.82 12.61
N ARG A 208 -15.44 4.16 11.91
CA ARG A 208 -16.88 4.44 11.96
C ARG A 208 -17.54 4.07 13.29
N ASN A 209 -17.02 3.09 14.02
CA ASN A 209 -17.63 2.57 15.26
C ASN A 209 -16.95 3.06 16.55
N THR A 210 -16.04 4.02 16.48
CA THR A 210 -15.47 4.63 17.69
C THR A 210 -16.54 5.39 18.48
N ALA A 211 -16.36 5.51 19.80
CA ALA A 211 -17.27 6.27 20.65
C ALA A 211 -17.44 7.72 20.15
N ARG A 212 -16.37 8.35 19.68
CA ARG A 212 -16.41 9.71 19.12
C ARG A 212 -17.19 9.76 17.80
N ALA A 213 -16.96 8.81 16.89
CA ALA A 213 -17.72 8.73 15.64
C ALA A 213 -19.22 8.52 15.86
N ARG A 214 -19.62 7.76 16.90
CA ARG A 214 -21.03 7.60 17.27
C ARG A 214 -21.67 8.89 17.76
N VAL A 215 -21.01 9.61 18.65
CA VAL A 215 -21.51 10.91 19.13
C VAL A 215 -21.67 11.91 17.98
N ILE A 216 -20.69 11.99 17.09
CA ILE A 216 -20.75 12.87 15.90
C ILE A 216 -21.94 12.48 15.02
N ARG A 217 -22.16 11.18 14.83
CA ARG A 217 -23.29 10.67 14.05
C ARG A 217 -24.64 10.92 14.71
N GLU A 218 -24.77 10.73 16.02
CA GLU A 218 -25.99 11.02 16.77
C GLU A 218 -26.37 12.50 16.66
N ARG A 219 -25.39 13.41 16.76
CA ARG A 219 -25.60 14.86 16.58
C ARG A 219 -26.02 15.22 15.15
N TYR A 220 -25.53 14.50 14.15
CA TYR A 220 -25.99 14.68 12.77
C TYR A 220 -27.42 14.15 12.59
N GLU A 221 -27.73 12.95 13.12
CA GLU A 221 -29.05 12.34 13.06
C GLU A 221 -30.10 13.16 13.86
N SER A 222 -29.71 13.86 14.93
CA SER A 222 -30.57 14.79 15.69
C SER A 222 -30.73 16.16 15.03
N GLY A 223 -30.00 16.45 13.94
CA GLY A 223 -30.04 17.72 13.21
C GLY A 223 -29.26 18.85 13.89
N GLU A 224 -28.41 18.55 14.88
CA GLU A 224 -27.59 19.55 15.59
C GLU A 224 -26.40 20.07 14.78
N ILE A 225 -25.91 19.29 13.81
CA ILE A 225 -24.77 19.65 12.97
C ILE A 225 -25.10 19.51 11.48
N SER A 226 -24.49 20.36 10.65
CA SER A 226 -24.66 20.33 9.20
C SER A 226 -23.98 19.10 8.57
N GLN A 227 -24.35 18.75 7.33
CA GLN A 227 -23.68 17.67 6.59
C GLN A 227 -22.20 17.95 6.37
N GLU A 228 -21.84 19.19 6.07
CA GLU A 228 -20.45 19.61 5.86
C GLU A 228 -19.62 19.46 7.14
N ASP A 229 -20.19 19.83 8.30
CA ASP A 229 -19.54 19.65 9.59
C ASP A 229 -19.38 18.17 9.96
N PHE A 230 -20.38 17.34 9.65
CA PHE A 230 -20.30 15.90 9.84
C PHE A 230 -19.16 15.26 9.03
N GLU A 231 -19.09 15.55 7.73
CA GLU A 231 -18.05 15.04 6.83
C GLU A 231 -16.65 15.50 7.27
N ARG A 232 -16.53 16.77 7.70
CA ARG A 232 -15.29 17.32 8.24
C ARG A 232 -14.86 16.59 9.51
N GLU A 233 -15.73 16.43 10.50
CA GLU A 233 -15.39 15.76 11.76
C GLU A 233 -15.07 14.27 11.57
N GLU A 234 -15.80 13.57 10.69
CA GLU A 234 -15.52 12.17 10.36
C GLU A 234 -14.14 12.01 9.68
N SER A 235 -13.78 12.93 8.79
CA SER A 235 -12.45 12.94 8.15
C SER A 235 -11.32 13.15 9.15
N LEU A 236 -11.52 14.03 10.15
CA LEU A 236 -10.54 14.30 11.20
C LEU A 236 -10.34 13.08 12.11
N GLU A 237 -11.41 12.35 12.44
CA GLU A 237 -11.29 11.12 13.23
C GLU A 237 -10.57 10.00 12.47
N LYS A 238 -10.89 9.80 11.19
CA LYS A 238 -10.14 8.86 10.33
C LYS A 238 -8.66 9.24 10.28
N ASN A 239 -8.35 10.50 10.04
CA ASN A 239 -6.96 10.99 10.01
C ASN A 239 -6.24 10.78 11.34
N ARG A 240 -6.90 11.04 12.48
CA ARG A 240 -6.33 10.83 13.80
C ARG A 240 -5.94 9.37 14.04
N ILE A 241 -6.85 8.43 13.75
CA ILE A 241 -6.60 6.99 13.96
C ILE A 241 -5.48 6.50 13.03
N SER A 242 -5.50 6.91 11.76
CA SER A 242 -4.47 6.56 10.77
C SER A 242 -3.09 7.09 11.15
N ASN A 243 -3.01 8.33 11.65
CA ASN A 243 -1.74 8.93 12.03
C ASN A 243 -1.13 8.25 13.27
N ILE A 244 -1.96 7.89 14.26
CA ILE A 244 -1.50 7.13 15.44
C ILE A 244 -1.02 5.74 15.03
N SER A 245 -1.75 5.04 14.15
CA SER A 245 -1.36 3.68 13.73
C SER A 245 -0.05 3.65 12.94
N THR A 246 0.19 4.69 12.11
CA THR A 246 1.29 4.69 11.12
C THR A 246 2.55 5.39 11.63
N VAL A 247 2.38 6.46 12.42
CA VAL A 247 3.49 7.35 12.86
C VAL A 247 3.81 7.17 14.35
N GLY A 248 2.96 6.48 15.12
CA GLY A 248 3.21 6.14 16.52
C GLY A 248 3.16 7.34 17.49
N LYS A 249 2.71 8.52 17.05
CA LYS A 249 2.49 9.67 17.95
C LYS A 249 1.07 9.60 18.52
N ALA A 250 0.96 9.09 19.73
CA ALA A 250 -0.20 9.22 20.61
C ALA A 250 -0.24 10.61 21.27
#